data_AF-A0AAW2YSD0-F1
#
_entry.id   AF-A0AAW2YSD0-F1
#
_cell.length_a   1.000
_cell.length_b   1.000
_cell.length_c   1.000
_cell.angle_alpha   90.00
_cell.angle_beta   90.00
_cell.angle_gamma   90.00
#
_symmetry.space_group_name_H-M   'P 1'
#
loop_
_entity.id
_entity.type
_entity.pdbx_description
1 polymer ?
#
loop_
_entity_poly.entity_id
_entity_poly.type
_entity_poly.pdbx_seq_one_letter_code
_entity_poly.pdbx_strand_id
1 'polypeptide(L)'
;MSNKGFKSMDEFYPHYISEHKNPINRILHVMGTTLAVSFLLFCLTTGRFALIPFIFVIGYGFAWVGHFVFEKNKPATFKHPFYSFAGDFYMLYDIITRKRSVYEFTRR
;
A
#
# COMPACT_ATOMS: atom_id res chain seq x y z
N MET A 1 5.81 21.92 7.41
CA MET A 1 4.54 21.96 6.65
C MET A 1 3.39 21.72 7.62
N SER A 2 2.32 22.49 7.48
CA SER A 2 1.17 22.62 8.39
C SER A 2 0.67 21.31 9.00
N ASN A 3 0.49 21.31 10.33
CA ASN A 3 -0.08 20.23 11.16
C ASN A 3 -1.62 20.17 11.02
N LYS A 4 -2.13 20.19 9.78
CA LYS A 4 -3.53 19.91 9.46
C LYS A 4 -3.55 18.58 8.73
N GLY A 5 -4.21 17.58 9.30
CA GLY A 5 -4.38 16.29 8.64
C GLY A 5 -5.09 16.44 7.28
N PHE A 6 -4.83 15.50 6.38
CA PHE A 6 -5.48 15.44 5.07
C PHE A 6 -7.01 15.38 5.21
N LYS A 7 -7.72 16.19 4.41
CA LYS A 7 -9.19 16.28 4.43
C LYS A 7 -9.87 15.33 3.46
N SER A 8 -9.13 14.79 2.49
CA SER A 8 -9.62 13.84 1.51
C SER A 8 -8.52 12.91 1.02
N MET A 9 -8.94 11.81 0.38
CA MET A 9 -8.01 10.90 -0.29
C MET A 9 -7.27 11.60 -1.44
N ASP A 10 -7.93 12.50 -2.16
CA ASP A 10 -7.30 13.26 -3.26
C ASP A 10 -6.17 14.18 -2.77
N GLU A 11 -6.27 14.70 -1.54
CA GLU A 11 -5.20 15.48 -0.91
C GLU A 11 -4.06 14.57 -0.42
N PHE A 12 -4.40 13.39 0.10
CA PHE A 12 -3.44 12.43 0.65
C PHE A 12 -2.66 11.67 -0.42
N TYR A 13 -3.31 11.25 -1.51
CA TYR A 13 -2.76 10.31 -2.46
C TYR A 13 -1.48 10.80 -3.18
N PRO A 14 -1.34 12.09 -3.55
CA PRO A 14 -0.07 12.61 -4.05
C PRO A 14 1.07 12.49 -3.03
N HIS A 15 0.79 12.76 -1.74
CA HIS A 15 1.77 12.55 -0.67
C HIS A 15 2.10 11.07 -0.52
N TYR A 16 1.10 10.20 -0.53
CA TYR A 16 1.27 8.74 -0.47
C TYR A 16 2.21 8.23 -1.57
N ILE A 17 1.95 8.55 -2.84
CA ILE A 17 2.80 8.13 -3.96
C ILE A 17 4.21 8.73 -3.87
N SER A 18 4.36 9.93 -3.31
CA SER A 18 5.69 10.53 -3.08
C SER A 18 6.57 9.75 -2.09
N GLU A 19 5.97 8.93 -1.23
CA GLU A 19 6.68 8.01 -0.32
C GLU A 19 7.01 6.66 -0.97
N HIS A 20 6.60 6.43 -2.23
CA HIS A 20 6.77 5.19 -2.98
C HIS A 20 7.46 5.44 -4.34
N LYS A 21 8.67 6.00 -4.31
CA LYS A 21 9.47 6.33 -5.50
C LYS A 21 10.20 5.13 -6.10
N ASN A 22 10.61 4.17 -5.27
CA ASN A 22 11.31 2.97 -5.69
C ASN A 22 10.33 1.97 -6.32
N PRO A 23 10.63 1.44 -7.52
CA PRO A 23 9.77 0.45 -8.18
C PRO A 23 9.57 -0.81 -7.35
N ILE A 24 10.59 -1.25 -6.61
CA ILE A 24 10.51 -2.45 -5.77
C ILE A 24 9.53 -2.22 -4.61
N ASN A 25 9.53 -1.02 -4.02
CA ASN A 25 8.56 -0.67 -2.97
C ASN A 25 7.12 -0.76 -3.51
N ARG A 26 6.85 -0.15 -4.68
CA ARG A 26 5.53 -0.25 -5.32
C ARG A 26 5.12 -1.69 -5.63
N ILE A 27 6.04 -2.50 -6.16
CA ILE A 27 5.80 -3.92 -6.45
C ILE A 27 5.45 -4.69 -5.17
N LEU A 28 6.21 -4.48 -4.09
CA LEU A 28 5.97 -5.16 -2.82
C LEU A 28 4.60 -4.81 -2.25
N HIS A 29 4.19 -3.54 -2.31
CA HIS A 29 2.83 -3.14 -1.93
C HIS A 29 1.77 -3.83 -2.79
N VAL A 30 1.90 -3.78 -4.13
CA VAL A 30 0.95 -4.45 -5.05
C VAL A 30 0.84 -5.94 -4.74
N MET A 31 1.97 -6.63 -4.53
CA MET A 31 2.00 -8.04 -4.15
C MET A 31 1.34 -8.27 -2.80
N GLY A 32 1.71 -7.49 -1.78
CA GLY A 32 1.16 -7.58 -0.43
C GLY A 32 -0.35 -7.39 -0.40
N THR A 33 -0.87 -6.35 -1.04
CA THR A 33 -2.31 -6.08 -1.13
C THR A 33 -3.05 -7.18 -1.89
N THR A 34 -2.50 -7.65 -3.01
CA THR A 34 -3.12 -8.72 -3.80
C THR A 34 -3.18 -10.02 -3.01
N LEU A 35 -2.07 -10.42 -2.37
CA LEU A 35 -2.01 -11.61 -1.52
C LEU A 35 -2.96 -11.51 -0.32
N ALA A 36 -3.04 -10.34 0.32
CA ALA A 36 -3.96 -10.09 1.43
C ALA A 36 -5.43 -10.27 1.01
N VAL A 37 -5.82 -9.74 -0.16
CA VAL A 37 -7.18 -9.90 -0.72
C VAL A 37 -7.46 -11.36 -1.11
N SER A 38 -6.52 -12.03 -1.79
CA SER A 38 -6.67 -13.45 -2.13
C SER A 38 -6.78 -14.33 -0.89
N PHE A 39 -6.01 -14.03 0.16
CA PHE A 39 -6.05 -14.76 1.42
C PHE A 39 -7.36 -14.50 2.19
N LEU A 40 -7.89 -13.27 2.16
CA LEU A 40 -9.22 -12.98 2.69
C LEU A 40 -10.28 -13.82 1.98
N LEU A 41 -10.27 -13.86 0.65
CA LEU A 41 -11.22 -14.67 -0.13
C LEU A 41 -11.12 -16.16 0.22
N PHE A 42 -9.91 -16.67 0.41
CA PHE A 42 -9.68 -18.04 0.89
C PHE A 42 -10.32 -18.28 2.27
N CYS A 43 -10.11 -17.38 3.23
CA CYS A 43 -10.71 -17.49 4.56
C CYS A 43 -12.23 -17.50 4.51
N LEU A 44 -12.83 -16.62 3.70
CA LEU A 44 -14.28 -16.52 3.54
C LEU A 44 -14.88 -17.76 2.87
N THR A 45 -14.24 -18.27 1.81
CA THR A 45 -14.74 -19.43 1.04
C THR A 45 -14.54 -20.77 1.76
N THR A 46 -13.55 -20.88 2.64
CA THR A 46 -13.26 -22.10 3.41
C THR A 46 -13.78 -22.06 4.86
N GLY A 47 -14.42 -20.96 5.28
CA GLY A 47 -14.90 -20.78 6.64
C GLY A 47 -13.81 -20.64 7.70
N ARG A 48 -12.55 -20.44 7.30
CA ARG A 48 -11.38 -20.35 8.19
C ARG A 48 -11.20 -18.94 8.76
N PHE A 49 -12.24 -18.40 9.39
CA PHE A 49 -12.25 -17.02 9.90
C PHE A 49 -11.15 -16.74 10.94
N ALA A 50 -10.71 -17.75 11.69
CA ALA A 50 -9.59 -17.64 12.64
C ALA A 50 -8.26 -17.20 11.98
N LEU A 51 -8.12 -17.35 10.66
CA LEU A 51 -6.94 -16.94 9.91
C LEU A 51 -6.99 -15.48 9.43
N ILE A 52 -8.13 -14.79 9.51
CA ILE A 52 -8.29 -13.40 9.06
C ILE A 52 -7.22 -12.45 9.62
N PRO A 53 -6.79 -12.53 10.89
CA PRO A 53 -5.74 -11.65 11.40
C PRO A 53 -4.41 -11.72 10.62
N PHE A 54 -4.10 -12.85 9.97
CA PHE A 54 -2.88 -12.99 9.16
C PHE A 54 -2.88 -12.12 7.89
N ILE A 55 -4.03 -11.62 7.46
CA ILE A 55 -4.14 -10.66 6.33
C ILE A 55 -3.29 -9.42 6.61
N PHE A 56 -3.29 -8.92 7.86
CA PHE A 56 -2.48 -7.76 8.23
C PHE A 56 -0.98 -8.07 8.21
N VAL A 57 -0.59 -9.29 8.61
CA VAL A 57 0.80 -9.73 8.56
C VAL A 57 1.28 -9.81 7.11
N ILE A 58 0.47 -10.35 6.21
CA ILE A 58 0.77 -10.44 4.78
C ILE A 58 0.85 -9.03 4.18
N GLY A 59 -0.18 -8.21 4.33
CA GLY A 59 -0.19 -6.86 3.76
C GLY A 59 0.95 -5.99 4.27
N TYR A 60 1.06 -5.83 5.60
CA TYR A 60 2.08 -4.96 6.20
C TYR A 60 3.49 -5.53 6.10
N GLY A 61 3.67 -6.85 6.11
CA GLY A 61 4.99 -7.47 5.98
C GLY A 61 5.66 -7.06 4.67
N PHE A 62 4.95 -7.17 3.54
CA PHE A 62 5.48 -6.75 2.24
C PHE A 62 5.68 -5.22 2.17
N ALA A 63 4.69 -4.45 2.62
CA ALA A 63 4.76 -2.98 2.62
C ALA A 63 5.94 -2.45 3.44
N TRP A 64 6.17 -3.00 4.63
CA TRP A 64 7.26 -2.57 5.51
C TRP A 64 8.63 -2.96 4.97
N VAL A 65 8.77 -4.11 4.31
CA VAL A 65 10.02 -4.46 3.61
C VAL A 65 10.30 -3.41 2.53
N GLY A 66 9.27 -3.02 1.76
CA GLY A 66 9.37 -1.95 0.76
C GLY A 66 9.85 -0.62 1.36
N HIS A 67 9.18 -0.14 2.39
CA HIS A 67 9.52 1.12 3.04
C HIS A 67 10.87 1.11 3.75
N PHE A 68 11.17 0.11 4.57
CA PHE A 68 12.37 0.14 5.41
C PHE A 68 13.64 -0.28 4.66
N VAL A 69 13.55 -1.21 3.70
CA VAL A 69 14.71 -1.71 2.98
C VAL A 69 14.99 -0.89 1.72
N PHE A 70 13.94 -0.61 0.93
CA PHE A 70 14.10 -0.02 -0.41
C PHE A 70 13.95 1.50 -0.42
N GLU A 71 12.96 2.06 0.29
CA GLU A 71 12.81 3.53 0.38
C GLU A 71 13.62 4.17 1.50
N LYS A 72 13.85 3.40 2.58
CA LYS A 72 14.46 3.88 3.82
C LYS A 72 13.70 5.06 4.44
N ASN A 73 12.36 5.03 4.35
CA ASN A 73 11.46 5.97 5.00
C ASN A 73 10.55 5.25 6.01
N LYS A 74 9.78 6.05 6.77
CA LYS A 74 8.76 5.52 7.69
C LYS A 74 7.41 5.53 6.97
N PRO A 75 6.65 4.41 6.97
CA PRO A 75 5.33 4.35 6.36
C PRO A 75 4.40 5.48 6.84
N ALA A 76 3.66 6.07 5.92
CA ALA A 76 2.61 7.05 6.23
C ALA A 76 1.53 6.45 7.14
N THR A 77 1.38 5.12 7.15
CA THR A 77 0.42 4.37 7.98
C THR A 77 0.53 4.71 9.47
N PHE A 78 1.73 5.05 9.96
CA PHE A 78 1.91 5.43 11.37
C PHE A 78 1.24 6.76 11.75
N LYS A 79 0.97 7.63 10.78
CA LYS A 79 0.28 8.91 10.99
C LYS A 79 -1.15 8.88 10.45
N HIS A 80 -1.37 8.19 9.35
CA HIS A 80 -2.62 8.18 8.60
C HIS A 80 -3.00 6.73 8.22
N PRO A 81 -3.37 5.87 9.19
CA PRO A 81 -3.53 4.44 8.96
C PRO A 81 -4.62 4.12 7.93
N PHE A 82 -5.80 4.73 8.05
CA PHE A 82 -6.91 4.49 7.12
C PHE A 82 -6.64 5.01 5.70
N TYR A 83 -6.05 6.20 5.59
CA TYR A 83 -5.66 6.76 4.30
C TYR A 83 -4.55 5.94 3.64
N SER A 84 -3.58 5.44 4.40
CA SER A 84 -2.49 4.61 3.86
C SER A 84 -3.01 3.26 3.38
N PHE A 85 -3.91 2.64 4.16
CA PHE A 85 -4.61 1.43 3.73
C PHE A 85 -5.41 1.66 2.44
N ALA A 86 -6.17 2.75 2.33
CA ALA A 86 -6.84 3.11 1.08
C ALA A 86 -5.84 3.37 -0.05
N GLY A 87 -4.69 3.98 0.26
CA GLY A 87 -3.59 4.25 -0.67
C GLY A 87 -3.04 3.00 -1.34
N ASP A 88 -2.95 1.89 -0.61
CA ASP A 88 -2.57 0.58 -1.17
C ASP A 88 -3.50 0.15 -2.30
N PHE A 89 -4.82 0.24 -2.07
CA PHE A 89 -5.82 -0.11 -3.08
C PHE A 89 -5.85 0.86 -4.26
N TYR A 90 -5.68 2.16 -4.01
CA TYR A 90 -5.59 3.17 -5.08
C TYR A 90 -4.37 2.92 -5.96
N MET A 91 -3.21 2.64 -5.36
CA MET A 91 -1.99 2.32 -6.09
C MET A 91 -2.13 1.02 -6.89
N LEU A 92 -2.72 -0.02 -6.29
CA LEU A 92 -3.04 -1.26 -6.99
C LEU A 92 -3.93 -1.01 -8.21
N TYR A 93 -5.00 -0.23 -8.02
CA TYR A 93 -5.93 0.13 -9.09
C TYR A 93 -5.25 0.93 -10.21
N ASP A 94 -4.44 1.94 -9.88
CA ASP A 94 -3.71 2.75 -10.87
C ASP A 94 -2.74 1.90 -11.68
N ILE A 95 -2.10 0.90 -11.07
CA ILE A 95 -1.17 0.00 -11.74
C ILE A 95 -1.91 -0.99 -12.65
N ILE A 96 -3.00 -1.61 -12.17
CA ILE A 96 -3.82 -2.54 -12.97
C ILE A 96 -4.46 -1.82 -14.17
N THR A 97 -4.96 -0.61 -13.97
CA THR A 97 -5.58 0.21 -15.03
C THR A 97 -4.56 0.94 -15.90
N ARG A 98 -3.26 0.75 -15.66
CA ARG A 98 -2.15 1.41 -16.38
C ARG A 98 -2.15 2.94 -16.31
N LYS A 99 -2.87 3.54 -15.35
CA LYS A 99 -2.75 4.97 -15.03
C LYS A 99 -1.36 5.32 -14.48
N ARG A 100 -0.70 4.35 -13.84
CA ARG A 100 0.68 4.45 -13.33
C ARG A 100 1.47 3.19 -13.67
N SER A 101 2.76 3.35 -13.95
CA SER A 101 3.69 2.23 -14.08
C SER A 101 4.41 1.96 -12.76
N VAL A 102 4.62 0.69 -12.41
CA VAL A 102 5.54 0.32 -11.32
C VAL A 102 6.97 0.78 -11.59
N TYR A 103 7.36 0.95 -12.85
CA TYR A 103 8.69 1.39 -13.27
C TYR A 103 8.76 2.88 -13.60
N GLU A 104 7.73 3.66 -13.26
CA GLU A 104 7.75 5.10 -13.49
C GLU A 104 8.85 5.71 -12.60
N PHE A 105 10.04 5.88 -13.19
CA PHE A 105 11.03 6.80 -12.71
C PHE A 105 10.47 8.18 -13.00
N THR A 106 10.26 8.98 -11.97
CA THR A 106 10.13 10.42 -12.17
C THR A 106 11.38 10.85 -12.94
N ARG A 107 11.25 11.08 -14.25
CA ARG A 107 12.27 11.74 -15.04
C ARG A 107 12.46 13.09 -14.36
N ARG A 108 13.57 13.24 -13.63
CA ARG A 108 14.04 14.53 -13.14
C ARG A 108 14.64 15.29 -14.32
#